data_AF-A0A2G6IFY3-F1
#
_entry.id   AF-A0A2G6IFY3-F1
#
_cell.length_a   1.000
_cell.length_b   1.000
_cell.length_c   1.000
_cell.angle_alpha   90.00
_cell.angle_beta   90.00
_cell.angle_gamma   90.00
#
_symmetry.space_group_name_H-M   'P 1'
#
loop_
_entity.id
_entity.type
_entity.pdbx_description
1 polymer ?
#
loop_
_entity_poly.entity_id
_entity_poly.type
_entity_poly.pdbx_seq_one_letter_code
_entity_poly.pdbx_strand_id
1 'polypeptide(L)'
;METNVPEKPIEFWVALVSGMAWVARQSEAKGPIARMLEAGLSGGIGYALAPDLAQWAGRSETLTVFVVSAFAYLALDVFTSLFSDREALRAILIRRLGGRAD
;
A
#
# COMPACT_ATOMS: atom_id res chain seq x y z
N MET A 1 21.77 -23.59 -2.07
CA MET A 1 20.80 -22.53 -2.42
C MET A 1 21.45 -21.21 -2.04
N GLU A 2 22.24 -20.63 -2.96
CA GLU A 2 22.68 -19.24 -2.82
C GLU A 2 21.46 -18.35 -3.06
N THR A 3 20.96 -17.75 -2.00
CA THR A 3 19.98 -16.67 -2.11
C THR A 3 20.71 -15.45 -2.65
N ASN A 4 20.86 -15.37 -3.97
CA ASN A 4 21.22 -14.14 -4.69
C ASN A 4 20.05 -13.17 -4.53
N VAL A 5 19.90 -12.59 -3.34
CA VAL A 5 19.17 -11.35 -3.18
C VAL A 5 20.09 -10.30 -3.82
N PRO A 6 19.73 -9.70 -4.96
CA PRO A 6 20.55 -8.63 -5.52
C PRO A 6 20.76 -7.59 -4.42
N GLU A 7 22.02 -7.32 -4.07
CA GLU A 7 22.35 -6.36 -3.03
C GLU A 7 21.77 -5.01 -3.45
N LYS A 8 20.64 -4.63 -2.83
CA LYS A 8 20.00 -3.36 -3.14
C LYS A 8 20.84 -2.24 -2.55
N PRO A 9 21.10 -1.17 -3.32
CA PRO A 9 21.89 -0.04 -2.85
C PRO A 9 21.28 0.57 -1.58
N ILE A 10 22.11 1.13 -0.68
CA ILE A 10 21.63 1.67 0.59
C ILE A 10 20.55 2.75 0.38
N GLU A 11 20.64 3.46 -0.72
CA GLU A 11 19.67 4.46 -1.19
C GLU A 11 18.28 3.87 -1.39
N PHE A 12 18.15 2.62 -1.83
CA PHE A 12 16.87 1.94 -1.97
C PHE A 12 16.21 1.74 -0.60
N TRP A 13 16.98 1.28 0.39
CA TRP A 13 16.48 1.08 1.75
C TRP A 13 16.10 2.40 2.41
N VAL A 14 16.91 3.45 2.22
CA VAL A 14 16.60 4.80 2.68
C VAL A 14 15.29 5.30 2.05
N ALA A 15 15.10 5.12 0.74
CA ALA A 15 13.88 5.53 0.04
C ALA A 15 12.65 4.74 0.54
N LEU A 16 12.77 3.43 0.74
CA LEU A 16 11.70 2.59 1.26
C LEU A 16 11.29 3.01 2.68
N VAL A 17 12.25 3.16 3.59
CA VAL A 17 11.99 3.60 4.97
C VAL A 17 11.40 5.01 5.00
N SER A 18 11.90 5.91 4.16
CA SER A 18 11.35 7.27 4.03
C SER A 18 9.90 7.23 3.53
N GLY A 19 9.60 6.37 2.56
CA GLY A 19 8.25 6.16 2.05
C GLY A 19 7.30 5.63 3.14
N MET A 20 7.73 4.61 3.89
CA MET A 20 6.96 4.07 5.01
C MET A 20 6.74 5.11 6.12
N ALA A 21 7.76 5.92 6.45
CA ALA A 21 7.63 6.98 7.44
C ALA A 21 6.65 8.08 6.99
N TRP A 22 6.67 8.43 5.70
CA TRP A 22 5.71 9.37 5.11
C TRP A 22 4.28 8.83 5.16
N VAL A 23 4.07 7.57 4.80
CA VAL A 23 2.77 6.90 4.92
C VAL A 23 2.30 6.88 6.37
N ALA A 24 3.17 6.50 7.29
CA ALA A 24 2.85 6.47 8.71
C ALA A 24 2.38 7.84 9.22
N ARG A 25 3.01 8.93 8.76
CA ARG A 25 2.58 10.30 9.06
C ARG A 25 1.20 10.62 8.46
N GLN A 26 0.90 10.17 7.25
CA GLN A 26 -0.39 10.40 6.62
C GLN A 26 -1.54 9.63 7.30
N SER A 27 -1.23 8.45 7.86
CA SER A 27 -2.17 7.64 8.65
C SER A 27 -2.37 8.11 10.10
N GLU A 28 -1.95 9.32 10.47
CA GLU A 28 -2.04 9.83 11.86
C GLU A 28 -3.46 9.93 12.42
N ALA A 29 -4.46 10.05 11.56
CA ALA A 29 -5.87 10.03 11.97
C ALA A 29 -6.35 8.64 12.44
N LYS A 30 -5.57 7.58 12.19
CA LYS A 30 -5.89 6.19 12.54
C LYS A 30 -5.16 5.76 13.81
N GLY A 31 -5.68 4.73 14.48
CA GLY A 31 -5.02 4.16 15.67
C GLY A 31 -3.59 3.68 15.39
N PRO A 32 -2.70 3.65 16.40
CA PRO A 32 -1.27 3.37 16.22
C PRO A 32 -0.99 2.02 15.54
N ILE A 33 -1.81 1.00 15.80
CA ILE A 33 -1.70 -0.32 15.17
C ILE A 33 -2.08 -0.25 13.67
N ALA A 34 -3.17 0.45 13.35
CA ALA A 34 -3.61 0.62 11.96
C ALA A 34 -2.56 1.38 11.14
N ARG A 35 -1.97 2.43 11.73
CA ARG A 35 -0.84 3.17 11.14
C ARG A 35 0.36 2.27 10.82
N MET A 36 0.77 1.41 11.75
CA MET A 36 1.88 0.47 11.52
C MET A 36 1.57 -0.54 10.42
N LEU A 37 0.33 -1.07 10.39
CA LEU A 37 -0.10 -2.00 9.34
C LEU A 37 -0.12 -1.33 7.97
N GLU A 38 -0.63 -0.10 7.85
CA GLU A 38 -0.66 0.62 6.57
C GLU A 38 0.74 0.95 6.05
N ALA A 39 1.64 1.38 6.93
CA ALA A 39 3.03 1.64 6.58
C ALA A 39 3.75 0.34 6.16
N GLY A 40 3.55 -0.76 6.89
CA GLY A 40 4.16 -2.05 6.58
C GLY A 40 3.63 -2.66 5.28
N LEU A 41 2.32 -2.61 5.05
CA LEU A 41 1.69 -3.14 3.84
C LEU A 41 2.06 -2.31 2.61
N SER A 42 2.02 -0.99 2.70
CA SER A 42 2.41 -0.10 1.60
C SER A 42 3.89 -0.23 1.24
N GLY A 43 4.78 -0.27 2.24
CA GLY A 43 6.20 -0.53 2.03
C GLY A 43 6.47 -1.92 1.46
N GLY A 44 5.76 -2.95 1.92
CA GLY A 44 5.85 -4.31 1.38
C GLY A 44 5.44 -4.39 -0.08
N ILE A 45 4.33 -3.74 -0.46
CA ILE A 45 3.87 -3.63 -1.85
C ILE A 45 4.91 -2.88 -2.71
N GLY A 46 5.44 -1.76 -2.19
CA GLY A 46 6.52 -1.02 -2.82
C GLY A 46 7.75 -1.90 -3.08
N TYR A 47 8.21 -2.64 -2.08
CA TYR A 47 9.36 -3.54 -2.20
C TYR A 47 9.15 -4.64 -3.25
N ALA A 48 7.97 -5.23 -3.28
CA ALA A 48 7.64 -6.33 -4.19
C ALA A 48 7.47 -5.86 -5.65
N LEU A 49 6.85 -4.70 -5.88
CA LEU A 49 6.53 -4.20 -7.22
C LEU A 49 7.57 -3.24 -7.81
N ALA A 50 8.47 -2.69 -6.98
CA ALA A 50 9.51 -1.76 -7.44
C ALA A 50 10.37 -2.29 -8.61
N PRO A 51 10.88 -3.54 -8.62
CA PRO A 51 11.77 -3.98 -9.70
C PRO A 51 11.04 -4.09 -11.05
N ASP A 52 9.84 -4.65 -11.07
CA ASP A 52 9.05 -4.81 -12.29
C ASP A 52 8.60 -3.45 -12.84
N LEU A 53 8.16 -2.56 -11.96
CA LEU A 53 7.73 -1.21 -12.34
C LEU A 53 8.90 -0.32 -12.74
N ALA A 54 10.08 -0.49 -12.15
CA ALA A 54 11.27 0.27 -12.52
C ALA A 54 11.76 -0.12 -13.92
N GLN A 55 11.73 -1.43 -14.23
CA GLN A 55 12.04 -1.95 -15.55
C GLN A 55 11.03 -1.45 -16.60
N TRP A 56 9.73 -1.52 -16.29
CA TRP A 56 8.68 -1.03 -17.18
C TRP A 56 8.76 0.48 -17.42
N ALA A 57 9.01 1.27 -16.37
CA ALA A 57 9.09 2.72 -16.46
C ALA A 57 10.43 3.22 -17.03
N GLY A 58 11.44 2.36 -17.16
CA GLY A 58 12.80 2.75 -17.52
C GLY A 58 13.42 3.76 -16.54
N ARG A 59 13.05 3.68 -15.26
CA ARG A 59 13.47 4.61 -14.20
C ARG A 59 14.22 3.90 -13.08
N SER A 60 14.86 4.68 -12.21
CA SER A 60 15.59 4.12 -11.08
C SER A 60 14.67 3.39 -10.12
N GLU A 61 15.13 2.25 -9.62
CA GLU A 61 14.37 1.42 -8.66
C GLU A 61 14.14 2.18 -7.34
N THR A 62 15.06 3.06 -6.96
CA THR A 62 14.96 3.94 -5.78
C THR A 62 13.81 4.94 -5.87
N LEU A 63 13.61 5.59 -7.02
CA LEU A 63 12.48 6.49 -7.20
C LEU A 63 11.17 5.70 -7.28
N THR A 64 11.22 4.56 -7.96
CA THR A 64 10.04 3.71 -8.16
C THR A 64 9.53 3.17 -6.84
N VAL A 65 10.39 2.65 -5.95
CA VAL A 65 9.95 2.10 -4.66
C VAL A 65 9.27 3.17 -3.79
N PHE A 66 9.78 4.40 -3.79
CA PHE A 66 9.19 5.50 -3.04
C PHE A 66 7.80 5.86 -3.57
N VAL A 67 7.68 6.04 -4.89
CA VAL A 67 6.41 6.39 -5.54
C VAL A 67 5.39 5.27 -5.37
N VAL A 68 5.78 4.02 -5.60
CA VAL A 68 4.88 2.87 -5.50
C VAL A 68 4.42 2.67 -4.06
N SER A 69 5.30 2.86 -3.07
CA SER A 69 4.88 2.80 -1.65
C SER A 69 3.83 3.87 -1.33
N ALA A 70 4.01 5.10 -1.82
CA ALA A 70 3.03 6.17 -1.64
C ALA A 70 1.69 5.88 -2.34
N PHE A 71 1.73 5.36 -3.58
CA PHE A 71 0.52 4.95 -4.30
C PHE A 71 -0.18 3.76 -3.65
N ALA A 72 0.58 2.79 -3.14
CA ALA A 72 0.04 1.63 -2.42
C ALA A 72 -0.71 2.07 -1.16
N TYR A 73 -0.21 3.08 -0.46
CA TYR A 73 -0.93 3.70 0.65
C TYR A 73 -2.27 4.31 0.21
N LEU A 74 -2.28 5.12 -0.86
CA LEU A 74 -3.52 5.71 -1.36
C LEU A 74 -4.54 4.64 -1.77
N ALA A 75 -4.10 3.59 -2.44
CA ALA A 75 -4.95 2.46 -2.78
C ALA A 75 -5.53 1.80 -1.51
N LEU A 76 -4.68 1.53 -0.52
CA LEU A 76 -5.08 0.92 0.75
C LEU A 76 -6.06 1.81 1.51
N ASP A 77 -5.87 3.13 1.50
CA ASP A 77 -6.78 4.09 2.13
C ASP A 77 -8.14 4.10 1.44
N VAL A 78 -8.18 4.11 0.10
CA VAL A 78 -9.43 4.01 -0.67
C VAL A 78 -10.14 2.68 -0.39
N PHE A 79 -9.44 1.55 -0.40
CA PHE A 79 -10.02 0.26 -0.05
C PHE A 79 -10.58 0.27 1.37
N THR A 80 -9.79 0.75 2.34
CA THR A 80 -10.21 0.80 3.75
C THR A 80 -11.42 1.71 3.94
N SER A 81 -11.48 2.84 3.24
CA SER A 81 -12.63 3.76 3.25
C SER A 81 -13.87 3.08 2.67
N LEU A 82 -13.76 2.40 1.53
CA LEU A 82 -14.86 1.62 0.92
C LEU A 82 -15.36 0.51 1.85
N PHE A 83 -14.44 -0.19 2.54
CA PHE A 83 -14.82 -1.26 3.47
C PHE A 83 -15.38 -0.74 4.80
N SER A 84 -15.01 0.47 5.20
CA SER A 84 -15.53 1.10 6.42
C SER A 84 -16.98 1.57 6.25
N ASP A 85 -17.40 1.82 5.01
CA ASP A 85 -18.80 2.10 4.68
C ASP A 85 -19.64 0.81 4.69
N ARG A 86 -19.91 0.32 5.91
CA ARG A 86 -20.75 -0.85 6.15
C ARG A 86 -22.16 -0.67 5.58
N GLU A 87 -22.64 0.57 5.51
CA GLU A 87 -23.97 0.89 4.97
C GLU A 87 -23.98 0.74 3.44
N ALA A 88 -22.97 1.27 2.74
CA ALA A 88 -22.80 1.05 1.31
C ALA A 88 -22.55 -0.42 0.97
N LEU A 89 -21.70 -1.12 1.73
CA LEU A 89 -21.47 -2.55 1.55
C LEU A 89 -22.74 -3.35 1.79
N ARG A 90 -23.50 -3.06 2.85
CA ARG A 90 -24.78 -3.69 3.14
C ARG A 90 -25.80 -3.40 2.03
N ALA A 91 -25.88 -2.17 1.53
CA ALA A 91 -26.78 -1.81 0.43
C ALA A 91 -26.42 -2.54 -0.87
N ILE A 92 -25.13 -2.67 -1.21
CA ILE A 92 -24.66 -3.41 -2.38
C ILE A 92 -24.92 -4.91 -2.22
N LEU A 93 -24.62 -5.47 -1.04
CA LEU A 93 -24.86 -6.88 -0.73
C LEU A 93 -26.36 -7.20 -0.78
N ILE A 94 -27.21 -6.36 -0.18
CA ILE A 94 -28.68 -6.53 -0.21
C ILE A 94 -29.19 -6.43 -1.66
N ARG A 95 -28.72 -5.45 -2.45
CA ARG A 95 -29.09 -5.31 -3.87
C ARG A 95 -28.63 -6.49 -4.73
N ARG A 96 -27.46 -7.08 -4.48
CA ARG A 96 -26.96 -8.25 -5.23
C ARG A 96 -27.52 -9.59 -4.75
N LEU A 97 -27.83 -9.72 -3.46
CA LEU A 97 -28.40 -10.94 -2.87
C LEU A 97 -29.94 -10.96 -2.93
N GLY A 98 -30.57 -9.96 -3.55
CA GLY A 98 -32.01 -9.93 -3.79
C GLY A 98 -32.85 -9.78 -2.51
N GLY A 99 -32.23 -9.33 -1.42
CA GLY A 99 -32.92 -9.15 -0.14
C GLY A 99 -33.88 -7.97 -0.21
N ARG A 100 -35.19 -8.26 -0.27
CA ARG A 100 -36.22 -7.26 0.02
C ARG A 100 -36.08 -6.89 1.49
N ALA A 101 -35.63 -5.68 1.77
CA ALA A 101 -35.76 -5.09 3.10
C ALA A 101 -37.23 -4.68 3.23
N ASP A 102 -38.01 -5.52 3.89
CA ASP A 102 -39.25 -5.09 4.55
C ASP A 102 -38.89 -4.50 5.94
#